data_AF-A0A086KXJ9-F1
#
_entry.id   AF-A0A086KXJ9-F1
#
_cell.length_a   1.000
_cell.length_b   1.000
_cell.length_c   1.000
_cell.angle_alpha   90.00
_cell.angle_beta   90.00
_cell.angle_gamma   90.00
#
_symmetry.space_group_name_H-M   'P 1'
#
loop_
_entity.id
_entity.type
_entity.pdbx_description
1 polymer ?
#
loop_
_entity_poly.entity_id
_entity_poly.type
_entity_poly.pdbx_seq_one_letter_code
_entity_poly.pdbx_strand_id
1 'polypeptide(L)'
;MASLRSQAWRRVAQRAFSHLSSSSPLLSSGLQGLPAAVSVSPTQTREHKSERMFWTKGLCAAALAAGAVSVAVGEGNSRTEGRKLGGSPVFSRAFGRCPRVAACAEKRTATDLGAVEDFQRGGLYELAVNGGKDKVLLSRTADGTFYCTGASCSHYSASLSKGVLTAKRTVTCPLHDAEFDLETGKCVNGPALSAIPTYPVEIKDGRVVAQIPDEVPVRARGVYAKEKRGQNTETFVLLGGGAAAATAAETLRAEGFDGRIVMICEESVPPYDRPVLTKNLNAKLDNILLRPLKALQEDLGVQVLLNSRAVGVDLKTKTVRLEGNAPDVKFDK
;
A
#
# COMPACT_ATOMS: atom_id res chain seq x y z
N MET A 1 -15.66 -24.58 -1.64
CA MET A 1 -15.10 -23.45 -2.41
C MET A 1 -15.82 -22.09 -2.21
N ALA A 2 -16.91 -22.01 -1.41
CA ALA A 2 -17.58 -20.74 -1.10
C ALA A 2 -16.84 -19.82 -0.09
N SER A 3 -15.86 -20.36 0.65
CA SER A 3 -15.16 -19.65 1.73
C SER A 3 -14.24 -18.52 1.23
N LEU A 4 -13.43 -18.77 0.19
CA LEU A 4 -12.50 -17.77 -0.36
C LEU A 4 -13.23 -16.58 -1.03
N ARG A 5 -14.39 -16.82 -1.65
CA ARG A 5 -15.21 -15.80 -2.34
C ARG A 5 -15.81 -14.76 -1.37
N SER A 6 -16.18 -15.18 -0.16
CA SER A 6 -16.72 -14.28 0.87
C SER A 6 -15.64 -13.38 1.53
N GLN A 7 -14.40 -13.85 1.56
CA GLN A 7 -13.30 -13.13 2.20
C GLN A 7 -12.79 -11.97 1.35
N ALA A 8 -12.74 -12.13 0.01
CA ALA A 8 -12.34 -11.05 -0.89
C ALA A 8 -13.28 -9.84 -0.77
N TRP A 9 -14.60 -10.03 -0.76
CA TRP A 9 -15.56 -8.94 -0.54
C TRP A 9 -15.40 -8.29 0.83
N ARG A 10 -15.23 -9.09 1.90
CA ARG A 10 -15.00 -8.54 3.24
C ARG A 10 -13.71 -7.73 3.32
N ARG A 11 -12.64 -8.15 2.64
CA ARG A 11 -11.36 -7.40 2.57
C ARG A 11 -11.46 -6.14 1.71
N VAL A 12 -12.18 -6.18 0.59
CA VAL A 12 -12.50 -5.00 -0.24
C VAL A 12 -13.29 -3.99 0.58
N ALA A 13 -14.36 -4.42 1.27
CA ALA A 13 -15.16 -3.56 2.13
C ALA A 13 -14.31 -2.98 3.28
N GLN A 14 -13.57 -3.82 4.01
CA GLN A 14 -12.71 -3.37 5.11
C GLN A 14 -11.67 -2.34 4.68
N ARG A 15 -11.03 -2.52 3.51
CA ARG A 15 -10.06 -1.57 2.96
C ARG A 15 -10.72 -0.28 2.45
N ALA A 16 -11.83 -0.39 1.73
CA ALA A 16 -12.59 0.77 1.26
C ALA A 16 -13.11 1.63 2.42
N PHE A 17 -13.54 1.00 3.54
CA PHE A 17 -13.98 1.70 4.74
C PHE A 17 -12.82 2.28 5.57
N SER A 18 -11.66 1.61 5.67
CA SER A 18 -10.49 2.19 6.36
C SER A 18 -9.97 3.45 5.66
N HIS A 19 -10.19 3.59 4.35
CA HIS A 19 -9.89 4.82 3.61
C HIS A 19 -10.86 5.99 3.88
N LEU A 20 -12.01 5.72 4.49
CA LEU A 20 -13.08 6.71 4.73
C LEU A 20 -13.21 7.11 6.21
N SER A 21 -12.68 6.30 7.15
CA SER A 21 -12.84 6.53 8.58
C SER A 21 -11.55 6.97 9.26
N SER A 22 -11.11 8.21 9.03
CA SER A 22 -10.33 8.96 10.04
C SER A 22 -11.28 9.86 10.82
N SER A 23 -12.13 9.22 11.64
CA SER A 23 -12.93 9.93 12.64
C SER A 23 -12.93 9.08 13.89
N SER A 24 -12.31 9.61 14.95
CA SER A 24 -12.21 8.98 16.27
C SER A 24 -13.59 8.55 16.79
N PRO A 25 -13.74 7.36 17.40
CA PRO A 25 -15.00 6.97 18.01
C PRO A 25 -15.18 7.73 19.32
N LEU A 26 -16.12 8.69 19.35
CA LEU A 26 -16.67 9.19 20.61
C LEU A 26 -17.70 8.17 21.13
N LEU A 27 -17.52 7.77 22.38
CA LEU A 27 -18.42 6.88 23.11
C LEU A 27 -19.86 7.44 23.11
N SER A 28 -20.82 6.64 22.65
CA SER A 28 -22.24 6.89 22.91
C SER A 28 -22.62 6.25 24.25
N SER A 29 -22.92 7.09 25.24
CA SER A 29 -23.80 6.74 26.35
C SER A 29 -25.08 7.56 26.18
N GLY A 30 -26.22 6.87 26.19
CA GLY A 30 -27.53 7.50 26.00
C GLY A 30 -28.01 8.22 27.24
N LEU A 31 -28.91 9.18 27.05
CA LEU A 31 -30.09 9.41 27.88
C LEU A 31 -30.99 10.49 27.24
N GLN A 32 -32.28 10.33 27.49
CA GLN A 32 -33.43 11.02 26.91
C GLN A 32 -33.69 12.39 27.56
N GLY A 33 -34.39 13.28 26.85
CA GLY A 33 -35.33 14.24 27.45
C GLY A 33 -34.87 15.70 27.66
N LEU A 34 -35.45 16.61 26.86
CA LEU A 34 -35.53 18.08 27.02
C LEU A 34 -36.43 18.48 28.24
N PRO A 35 -36.64 19.79 28.63
CA PRO A 35 -36.32 21.04 27.93
C PRO A 35 -35.86 22.27 28.80
N ALA A 36 -35.62 23.37 28.06
CA ALA A 36 -35.84 24.79 28.39
C ALA A 36 -34.68 25.65 28.92
N ALA A 37 -34.67 26.88 28.39
CA ALA A 37 -33.63 27.89 28.37
C ALA A 37 -33.58 28.79 29.61
N VAL A 38 -32.38 29.27 29.97
CA VAL A 38 -32.14 30.57 30.64
C VAL A 38 -30.77 31.11 30.19
N SER A 39 -30.70 32.43 30.04
CA SER A 39 -29.63 33.27 29.52
C SER A 39 -28.62 33.76 30.56
N VAL A 40 -27.64 34.54 30.06
CA VAL A 40 -26.70 35.54 30.65
C VAL A 40 -25.35 35.12 31.27
N SER A 41 -24.30 35.31 30.43
CA SER A 41 -23.15 36.23 30.60
C SER A 41 -21.92 35.90 31.48
N PRO A 42 -20.73 36.47 31.13
CA PRO A 42 -19.42 35.86 31.37
C PRO A 42 -18.58 36.57 32.44
N THR A 43 -17.57 35.90 33.02
CA THR A 43 -16.34 36.56 33.49
C THR A 43 -15.19 35.59 33.82
N GLN A 44 -14.00 36.01 33.35
CA GLN A 44 -12.66 35.89 33.94
C GLN A 44 -11.92 34.54 34.06
N THR A 45 -10.99 34.37 33.12
CA THR A 45 -9.53 34.21 33.32
C THR A 45 -9.00 33.91 34.73
N ARG A 46 -8.19 32.85 34.85
CA ARG A 46 -6.81 32.97 35.36
C ARG A 46 -5.96 31.75 35.05
N GLU A 47 -4.76 32.04 34.56
CA GLU A 47 -3.60 31.15 34.49
C GLU A 47 -3.18 30.70 35.91
N HIS A 48 -2.52 29.54 36.03
CA HIS A 48 -1.17 29.46 36.62
C HIS A 48 -0.54 28.06 36.46
N LYS A 49 0.64 28.09 35.83
CA LYS A 49 1.90 27.39 36.15
C LYS A 49 1.89 25.98 36.78
N SER A 50 2.45 25.06 35.98
CA SER A 50 3.65 24.24 36.23
C SER A 50 3.93 23.72 37.64
N GLU A 51 4.14 22.41 37.74
CA GLU A 51 5.36 21.86 38.35
C GLU A 51 5.62 20.42 37.92
N ARG A 52 6.91 20.15 37.63
CA ARG A 52 7.50 18.83 37.37
C ARG A 52 7.79 18.15 38.69
N MET A 53 7.55 16.85 38.79
CA MET A 53 8.30 16.01 39.72
C MET A 53 8.74 14.71 39.06
N PHE A 54 10.06 14.53 39.12
CA PHE A 54 10.79 13.29 38.93
C PHE A 54 10.40 12.27 39.99
N TRP A 55 10.25 11.00 39.60
CA TRP A 55 10.66 9.88 40.43
C TRP A 55 11.37 8.85 39.57
N THR A 56 12.63 8.56 39.93
CA THR A 56 13.41 7.41 39.45
C THR A 56 13.50 6.40 40.58
N LYS A 57 13.73 5.15 40.16
CA LYS A 57 14.31 3.99 40.88
C LYS A 57 13.35 2.89 41.33
N GLY A 58 13.80 1.66 41.03
CA GLY A 58 13.30 0.37 41.53
C GLY A 58 13.16 -0.65 40.39
N LEU A 59 14.23 -1.10 39.71
CA LEU A 59 15.03 -2.29 40.03
C LEU A 59 14.26 -3.46 40.69
N CYS A 60 14.06 -4.54 39.93
CA CYS A 60 14.22 -5.91 40.39
C CYS A 60 14.68 -6.79 39.22
N ALA A 61 15.74 -7.56 39.46
CA ALA A 61 16.37 -8.51 38.55
C ALA A 61 16.22 -9.93 39.12
N ALA A 62 16.07 -10.92 38.23
CA ALA A 62 16.37 -12.36 38.37
C ALA A 62 15.71 -13.08 37.18
N ALA A 63 16.24 -14.10 36.51
CA ALA A 63 17.43 -14.91 36.67
C ALA A 63 17.78 -15.58 35.33
N LEU A 64 19.04 -16.02 35.21
CA LEU A 64 19.60 -16.85 34.14
C LEU A 64 19.01 -18.26 34.10
N ALA A 65 18.94 -18.85 32.91
CA ALA A 65 19.27 -20.26 32.68
C ALA A 65 19.72 -20.48 31.23
N ALA A 66 20.95 -20.96 31.08
CA ALA A 66 21.56 -21.41 29.84
C ALA A 66 21.17 -22.86 29.52
N GLY A 67 21.16 -23.22 28.24
CA GLY A 67 21.00 -24.59 27.77
C GLY A 67 21.46 -24.72 26.33
N ALA A 68 22.75 -25.02 26.15
CA ALA A 68 23.33 -25.43 24.87
C ALA A 68 23.24 -26.96 24.75
N VAL A 69 22.92 -27.46 23.56
CA VAL A 69 23.16 -28.85 23.15
C VAL A 69 23.81 -28.82 21.76
N SER A 70 24.88 -29.59 21.61
CA SER A 70 25.62 -29.86 20.38
C SER A 70 25.86 -31.38 20.27
N VAL A 71 26.60 -31.76 19.22
CA VAL A 71 27.11 -33.09 18.80
C VAL A 71 26.07 -33.93 18.01
N ALA A 72 26.37 -34.60 16.88
CA ALA A 72 27.64 -35.10 16.36
C ALA A 72 27.65 -35.29 14.83
N VAL A 73 28.87 -35.25 14.29
CA VAL A 73 29.33 -35.65 12.96
C VAL A 73 29.48 -37.17 12.89
N GLY A 74 29.26 -37.77 11.72
CA GLY A 74 29.66 -39.15 11.41
C GLY A 74 30.40 -39.21 10.07
N GLU A 75 31.69 -39.51 10.11
CA GLU A 75 32.52 -39.88 8.97
C GLU A 75 32.46 -41.39 8.71
N GLY A 76 32.55 -41.79 7.44
CA GLY A 76 32.75 -43.17 7.00
C GLY A 76 33.34 -43.19 5.59
N ASN A 77 34.56 -43.71 5.47
CA ASN A 77 35.45 -43.68 4.31
C ASN A 77 35.50 -45.06 3.62
N SER A 78 35.50 -45.12 2.28
CA SER A 78 36.26 -46.15 1.54
C SER A 78 36.36 -45.81 0.04
N ARG A 79 37.61 -45.77 -0.45
CA ARG A 79 38.02 -45.69 -1.86
C ARG A 79 37.75 -47.02 -2.58
N THR A 80 37.30 -46.96 -3.84
CA THR A 80 37.85 -47.74 -4.97
C THR A 80 37.52 -47.05 -6.29
N GLU A 81 38.53 -46.92 -7.15
CA GLU A 81 38.45 -46.41 -8.52
C GLU A 81 37.66 -47.35 -9.45
N GLY A 82 37.02 -46.79 -10.49
CA GLY A 82 36.38 -47.58 -11.55
C GLY A 82 35.48 -46.72 -12.45
N ARG A 83 35.89 -46.52 -13.70
CA ARG A 83 35.51 -45.42 -14.60
C ARG A 83 34.34 -45.78 -15.55
N LYS A 84 33.47 -44.77 -15.82
CA LYS A 84 32.49 -44.60 -16.94
C LYS A 84 31.24 -45.50 -16.90
N LEU A 85 30.00 -45.01 -17.05
CA LEU A 85 29.43 -44.17 -18.12
C LEU A 85 28.32 -43.23 -17.59
N GLY A 86 28.20 -42.05 -18.19
CA GLY A 86 27.42 -40.92 -17.71
C GLY A 86 25.90 -41.11 -17.69
N GLY A 87 25.31 -40.88 -16.52
CA GLY A 87 23.88 -40.70 -16.31
C GLY A 87 23.46 -39.25 -16.55
N SER A 88 22.26 -39.10 -17.11
CA SER A 88 21.57 -37.86 -17.44
C SER A 88 21.52 -36.86 -16.26
N PRO A 89 21.72 -35.55 -16.49
CA PRO A 89 21.43 -34.56 -15.48
C PRO A 89 19.91 -34.43 -15.31
N VAL A 90 19.51 -34.43 -14.05
CA VAL A 90 18.20 -34.06 -13.56
C VAL A 90 17.80 -32.71 -14.16
N PHE A 91 16.70 -32.69 -14.90
CA PHE A 91 16.08 -31.49 -15.45
C PHE A 91 15.73 -30.52 -14.31
N SER A 92 16.57 -29.51 -14.10
CA SER A 92 16.12 -28.28 -13.44
C SER A 92 14.98 -27.73 -14.28
N ARG A 93 13.78 -27.67 -13.70
CA ARG A 93 12.61 -27.05 -14.31
C ARG A 93 12.97 -25.61 -14.66
N ALA A 94 13.31 -25.40 -15.93
CA ALA A 94 13.40 -24.10 -16.53
C ALA A 94 12.04 -23.41 -16.30
N PHE A 95 12.01 -22.42 -15.41
CA PHE A 95 10.99 -21.39 -15.46
C PHE A 95 11.01 -20.85 -16.88
N GLY A 96 9.96 -21.16 -17.64
CA GLY A 96 9.80 -20.69 -19.01
C GLY A 96 9.92 -19.17 -19.02
N ARG A 97 11.09 -18.66 -19.42
CA ARG A 97 11.29 -17.24 -19.72
C ARG A 97 10.41 -16.94 -20.90
N CYS A 98 9.33 -16.22 -20.65
CA CYS A 98 8.61 -15.55 -21.72
C CYS A 98 9.59 -14.55 -22.38
N PRO A 99 9.87 -14.65 -23.69
CA PRO A 99 10.93 -13.89 -24.36
C PRO A 99 10.64 -12.38 -24.47
N ARG A 100 9.46 -11.92 -24.01
CA ARG A 100 9.11 -10.49 -23.93
C ARG A 100 9.25 -9.85 -22.55
N VAL A 101 9.48 -10.61 -21.48
CA VAL A 101 9.65 -10.05 -20.12
C VAL A 101 11.11 -9.70 -19.80
N ALA A 102 12.05 -10.15 -20.63
CA ALA A 102 13.46 -9.80 -20.51
C ALA A 102 13.77 -8.34 -20.94
N ALA A 103 12.81 -7.63 -21.52
CA ALA A 103 13.03 -6.36 -22.21
C ALA A 103 12.69 -5.08 -21.39
N CYS A 104 12.62 -5.13 -20.06
CA CYS A 104 12.45 -3.90 -19.25
C CYS A 104 12.96 -4.03 -17.80
N ALA A 105 14.05 -4.77 -17.56
CA ALA A 105 14.79 -4.56 -16.32
C ALA A 105 15.45 -3.18 -16.43
N GLU A 106 14.79 -2.16 -15.87
CA GLU A 106 15.32 -0.81 -15.76
C GLU A 106 16.75 -0.90 -15.21
N LYS A 107 17.71 -0.29 -15.92
CA LYS A 107 19.12 -0.36 -15.56
C LYS A 107 19.26 0.17 -14.14
N ARG A 108 19.84 -0.65 -13.25
CA ARG A 108 20.11 -0.30 -11.86
C ARG A 108 21.61 -0.36 -11.62
N THR A 109 22.07 0.56 -10.81
CA THR A 109 23.47 0.66 -10.38
C THR A 109 23.54 0.33 -8.90
N ALA A 110 24.58 -0.40 -8.50
CA ALA A 110 24.88 -0.64 -7.10
C ALA A 110 25.38 0.67 -6.48
N THR A 111 24.54 1.29 -5.67
CA THR A 111 24.82 2.57 -5.02
C THR A 111 25.12 2.32 -3.56
N ASP A 112 26.32 2.68 -3.14
CA ASP A 112 26.72 2.71 -1.74
C ASP A 112 26.01 3.86 -1.02
N LEU A 113 25.29 3.53 0.05
CA LEU A 113 24.50 4.47 0.84
C LEU A 113 25.20 4.92 2.12
N GLY A 114 26.24 4.20 2.58
CA GLY A 114 26.94 4.51 3.83
C GLY A 114 27.33 3.27 4.64
N ALA A 115 28.04 3.47 5.75
CA ALA A 115 28.40 2.38 6.66
C ALA A 115 27.17 1.95 7.48
N VAL A 116 27.08 0.66 7.83
CA VAL A 116 25.95 0.12 8.61
C VAL A 116 25.81 0.82 9.98
N GLU A 117 26.91 1.29 10.55
CA GLU A 117 26.97 2.00 11.83
C GLU A 117 26.44 3.43 11.79
N ASP A 118 26.39 4.07 10.61
CA ASP A 118 25.83 5.41 10.44
C ASP A 118 24.30 5.43 10.60
N PHE A 119 23.66 4.27 10.46
CA PHE A 119 22.20 4.15 10.45
C PHE A 119 21.71 3.44 11.71
N GLN A 120 21.06 4.16 12.62
CA GLN A 120 20.50 3.60 13.84
C GLN A 120 19.28 2.71 13.53
N ARG A 121 19.07 1.69 14.35
CA ARG A 121 17.85 0.87 14.30
C ARG A 121 16.64 1.71 14.65
N GLY A 122 15.54 1.52 13.93
CA GLY A 122 14.35 2.38 13.98
C GLY A 122 14.48 3.67 13.16
N GLY A 123 15.59 3.88 12.44
CA GLY A 123 15.85 5.11 11.70
C GLY A 123 15.23 5.16 10.31
N LEU A 124 14.88 6.39 9.89
CA LEU A 124 14.44 6.76 8.54
C LEU A 124 15.38 7.84 7.99
N TYR A 125 16.02 7.57 6.87
CA TYR A 125 17.06 8.41 6.30
C TYR A 125 16.74 8.76 4.85
N GLU A 126 16.51 10.05 4.57
CA GLU A 126 16.45 10.54 3.20
C GLU A 126 17.87 10.77 2.68
N LEU A 127 18.26 10.01 1.66
CA LEU A 127 19.59 10.04 1.10
C LEU A 127 19.55 10.55 -0.35
N ALA A 128 20.44 11.49 -0.64
CA ALA A 128 20.63 11.99 -1.99
C ALA A 128 21.41 10.96 -2.83
N VAL A 129 20.92 10.67 -4.03
CA VAL A 129 21.52 9.71 -4.97
C VAL A 129 21.59 10.30 -6.38
N ASN A 130 22.23 9.60 -7.32
CA ASN A 130 22.36 10.03 -8.71
C ASN A 130 22.95 11.45 -8.84
N GLY A 131 23.99 11.75 -8.04
CA GLY A 131 24.62 13.08 -8.01
C GLY A 131 23.76 14.17 -7.37
N GLY A 132 22.80 13.80 -6.51
CA GLY A 132 21.91 14.73 -5.81
C GLY A 132 20.65 15.10 -6.57
N LYS A 133 20.43 14.53 -7.76
CA LYS A 133 19.21 14.74 -8.56
C LYS A 133 18.00 14.06 -7.95
N ASP A 134 18.23 12.93 -7.30
CA ASP A 134 17.20 12.05 -6.78
C ASP A 134 17.39 11.81 -5.29
N LYS A 135 16.33 11.30 -4.66
CA LYS A 135 16.32 10.96 -3.23
C LYS A 135 15.65 9.61 -2.99
N VAL A 136 16.26 8.81 -2.13
CA VAL A 136 15.71 7.54 -1.64
C VAL A 136 15.53 7.59 -0.12
N LEU A 137 14.63 6.75 0.39
CA LEU A 137 14.46 6.52 1.81
C LEU A 137 15.15 5.22 2.19
N LEU A 138 16.23 5.31 2.97
CA LEU A 138 16.79 4.16 3.66
C LEU A 138 16.12 4.02 5.03
N SER A 139 15.48 2.88 5.25
CA SER A 139 14.83 2.54 6.53
C SER A 139 15.58 1.41 7.19
N ARG A 140 15.90 1.54 8.48
CA ARG A 140 16.45 0.45 9.29
C ARG A 140 15.44 0.10 10.37
N THR A 141 14.81 -1.06 10.25
CA THR A 141 13.82 -1.53 11.23
C THR A 141 14.46 -1.86 12.58
N ALA A 142 13.63 -2.04 13.62
CA ALA A 142 14.10 -2.28 14.98
C ALA A 142 14.89 -3.60 15.14
N ASP A 143 14.62 -4.60 14.30
CA ASP A 143 15.39 -5.85 14.25
C ASP A 143 16.75 -5.68 13.53
N GLY A 144 16.96 -4.54 12.87
CA GLY A 144 18.19 -4.19 12.17
C GLY A 144 18.13 -4.39 10.65
N THR A 145 17.00 -4.88 10.11
CA THR A 145 16.82 -5.10 8.67
C THR A 145 16.71 -3.78 7.91
N PHE A 146 17.43 -3.67 6.79
CA PHE A 146 17.41 -2.50 5.92
C PHE A 146 16.43 -2.67 4.75
N TYR A 147 15.73 -1.58 4.45
CA TYR A 147 14.88 -1.44 3.27
C TYR A 147 15.19 -0.11 2.58
N CYS A 148 15.17 -0.08 1.25
CA CYS A 148 15.35 1.13 0.48
C CYS A 148 14.15 1.34 -0.44
N THR A 149 13.51 2.51 -0.32
CA THR A 149 12.33 2.88 -1.10
C THR A 149 12.48 4.27 -1.71
N GLY A 150 11.50 4.73 -2.49
CA GLY A 150 11.41 6.15 -2.85
C GLY A 150 11.26 7.04 -1.61
N ALA A 151 11.86 8.23 -1.63
CA ALA A 151 11.83 9.17 -0.50
C ALA A 151 10.48 9.89 -0.31
N SER A 152 9.68 9.95 -1.36
CA SER A 152 8.48 10.78 -1.42
C SER A 152 7.22 9.93 -1.38
N CYS A 153 6.22 10.40 -0.62
CA CYS A 153 4.91 9.79 -0.58
C CYS A 153 4.27 9.82 -1.98
N SER A 154 3.78 8.68 -2.46
CA SER A 154 3.16 8.57 -3.78
C SER A 154 1.84 9.36 -3.93
N HIS A 155 1.28 9.87 -2.83
CA HIS A 155 0.10 10.74 -2.82
C HIS A 155 0.45 12.15 -3.32
N TYR A 156 1.00 13.01 -2.44
CA TYR A 156 1.41 14.40 -2.74
C TYR A 156 2.87 14.69 -2.41
N SER A 157 3.75 13.70 -2.59
CA SER A 157 5.21 13.87 -2.54
C SER A 157 5.80 14.39 -1.23
N ALA A 158 5.07 14.29 -0.11
CA ALA A 158 5.62 14.59 1.21
C ALA A 158 6.82 13.67 1.50
N SER A 159 7.87 14.22 2.13
CA SER A 159 9.06 13.43 2.50
C SER A 159 8.70 12.39 3.57
N LEU A 160 8.92 11.12 3.25
CA LEU A 160 8.63 10.00 4.14
C LEU A 160 9.64 9.89 5.28
N SER A 161 10.81 10.52 5.18
CA SER A 161 11.79 10.56 6.27
C SER A 161 11.29 11.34 7.49
N LYS A 162 10.31 12.24 7.28
CA LYS A 162 9.61 12.96 8.36
C LYS A 162 8.44 12.16 8.94
N GLY A 163 8.20 10.96 8.43
CA GLY A 163 7.13 10.06 8.85
C GLY A 163 7.50 9.22 10.07
N VAL A 164 6.72 8.16 10.27
CA VAL A 164 6.91 7.21 11.37
C VAL A 164 7.21 5.83 10.80
N LEU A 165 8.33 5.24 11.21
CA LEU A 165 8.63 3.83 10.97
C LEU A 165 7.88 2.99 12.00
N THR A 166 6.98 2.12 11.53
CA THR A 166 6.19 1.27 12.42
C THR A 166 6.89 -0.06 12.70
N ALA A 167 6.46 -0.75 13.75
CA ALA A 167 6.90 -2.11 14.04
C ALA A 167 6.50 -3.14 12.97
N LYS A 168 5.57 -2.81 12.06
CA LYS A 168 5.06 -3.71 11.02
C LYS A 168 5.82 -3.58 9.70
N ARG A 169 7.09 -3.14 9.72
CA ARG A 169 7.93 -2.86 8.54
C ARG A 169 7.24 -1.93 7.52
N THR A 170 6.53 -0.93 8.02
CA THR A 170 5.86 0.09 7.19
C THR A 170 6.31 1.50 7.57
N VAL A 171 6.18 2.44 6.64
CA VAL A 171 6.35 3.87 6.90
C VAL A 171 5.03 4.60 6.74
N THR A 172 4.65 5.37 7.77
CA THR A 172 3.47 6.22 7.76
C THR A 172 3.87 7.65 7.40
N CYS A 173 3.25 8.17 6.34
CA CYS A 173 3.45 9.53 5.85
C CYS A 173 2.96 10.56 6.88
N PRO A 174 3.73 11.60 7.19
CA PRO A 174 3.37 12.56 8.25
C PRO A 174 2.25 13.53 7.87
N LEU A 175 1.83 13.54 6.60
CA LEU A 175 0.86 14.53 6.11
C LEU A 175 -0.59 14.05 6.21
N HIS A 176 -0.87 12.85 5.70
CA HIS A 176 -2.23 12.31 5.59
C HIS A 176 -2.30 10.82 5.99
N ASP A 177 -1.30 10.33 6.74
CA ASP A 177 -1.24 8.96 7.28
C ASP A 177 -1.25 7.82 6.26
N ALA A 178 -0.95 8.12 4.99
CA ALA A 178 -0.69 7.10 3.98
C ALA A 178 0.45 6.20 4.44
N GLU A 179 0.22 4.89 4.50
CA GLU A 179 1.16 3.91 5.04
C GLU A 179 1.62 2.97 3.93
N PHE A 180 2.93 2.76 3.85
CA PHE A 180 3.55 1.93 2.81
C PHE A 180 4.35 0.79 3.42
N ASP A 181 4.18 -0.40 2.87
CA ASP A 181 5.00 -1.57 3.16
C ASP A 181 6.42 -1.39 2.58
N LEU A 182 7.46 -1.49 3.41
CA LEU A 182 8.83 -1.16 2.99
C LEU A 182 9.46 -2.17 2.02
N GLU A 183 8.95 -3.40 1.98
CA GLU A 183 9.48 -4.46 1.12
C GLU A 183 8.86 -4.39 -0.27
N THR A 184 7.54 -4.22 -0.31
CA THR A 184 6.75 -4.26 -1.54
C THR A 184 6.45 -2.87 -2.09
N GLY A 185 6.61 -1.83 -1.28
CA GLY A 185 6.26 -0.45 -1.59
C GLY A 185 4.75 -0.18 -1.64
N LYS A 186 3.92 -1.21 -1.45
CA LYS A 186 2.46 -1.11 -1.57
C LYS A 186 1.90 -0.20 -0.50
N CYS A 187 0.96 0.65 -0.90
CA CYS A 187 0.12 1.37 0.04
C CYS A 187 -0.78 0.36 0.78
N VAL A 188 -0.62 0.27 2.09
CA VAL A 188 -1.41 -0.62 2.96
C VAL A 188 -2.48 0.15 3.74
N ASN A 189 -2.30 1.46 3.93
CA ASN A 189 -3.31 2.39 4.42
C ASN A 189 -3.29 3.65 3.56
N GLY A 190 -4.46 4.10 3.11
CA GLY A 190 -4.55 5.25 2.21
C GLY A 190 -4.30 6.57 2.92
N PRO A 191 -4.41 7.71 2.21
CA PRO A 191 -5.13 7.91 0.95
C PRO A 191 -4.34 7.63 -0.35
N ALA A 192 -3.07 7.24 -0.28
CA ALA A 192 -2.31 6.98 -1.49
C ALA A 192 -2.85 5.80 -2.30
N LEU A 193 -2.85 5.90 -3.63
CA LEU A 193 -3.26 4.80 -4.52
C LEU A 193 -2.09 4.06 -5.15
N SER A 194 -0.94 4.69 -5.32
CA SER A 194 0.21 4.08 -6.00
C SER A 194 1.24 3.58 -4.99
N ALA A 195 1.99 2.53 -5.35
CA ALA A 195 3.14 2.12 -4.55
C ALA A 195 4.23 3.19 -4.60
N ILE A 196 5.06 3.23 -3.57
CA ILE A 196 6.40 3.83 -3.66
C ILE A 196 7.35 2.78 -4.27
N PRO A 197 8.36 3.18 -5.06
CA PRO A 197 9.31 2.21 -5.60
C PRO A 197 10.16 1.59 -4.49
N THR A 198 10.64 0.36 -4.71
CA THR A 198 11.57 -0.33 -3.80
C THR A 198 12.84 -0.75 -4.53
N TYR A 199 13.94 -0.70 -3.78
CA TYR A 199 15.29 -0.93 -4.26
C TYR A 199 15.93 -2.02 -3.40
N PRO A 200 16.31 -3.18 -3.98
CA PRO A 200 16.99 -4.24 -3.26
C PRO A 200 18.23 -3.71 -2.53
N VAL A 201 18.37 -4.09 -1.25
CA VAL A 201 19.49 -3.72 -0.39
C VAL A 201 20.32 -4.96 -0.08
N GLU A 202 21.64 -4.81 -0.11
CA GLU A 202 22.62 -5.82 0.30
C GLU A 202 23.65 -5.16 1.22
N ILE A 203 24.13 -5.89 2.21
CA ILE A 203 25.25 -5.46 3.05
C ILE A 203 26.52 -6.08 2.48
N LYS A 204 27.49 -5.24 2.07
CA LYS A 204 28.80 -5.68 1.57
C LYS A 204 29.89 -4.99 2.36
N ASP A 205 30.77 -5.77 2.98
CA ASP A 205 31.93 -5.27 3.71
C ASP A 205 31.59 -4.15 4.73
N GLY A 206 30.48 -4.34 5.45
CA GLY A 206 29.98 -3.37 6.45
C GLY A 206 29.26 -2.15 5.87
N ARG A 207 29.01 -2.11 4.56
CA ARG A 207 28.35 -1.00 3.86
C ARG A 207 26.97 -1.39 3.35
N VAL A 208 26.04 -0.43 3.39
CA VAL A 208 24.68 -0.60 2.88
C VAL A 208 24.68 -0.24 1.40
N VAL A 209 24.41 -1.21 0.52
CA VAL A 209 24.40 -1.01 -0.93
C VAL A 209 23.01 -1.28 -1.47
N ALA A 210 22.44 -0.34 -2.23
CA ALA A 210 21.12 -0.49 -2.85
C ALA A 210 21.19 -0.48 -4.38
N GLN A 211 20.31 -1.24 -5.04
CA GLN A 211 20.19 -1.28 -6.50
C GLN A 211 19.24 -0.18 -6.99
N ILE A 212 19.80 0.98 -7.32
CA ILE A 212 19.07 2.22 -7.63
C ILE A 212 19.15 2.51 -9.14
N PRO A 213 18.03 2.84 -9.81
CA PRO A 213 18.04 3.23 -11.22
C PRO A 213 18.63 4.62 -11.44
N ASP A 214 18.99 4.94 -12.69
CA ASP A 214 19.55 6.25 -13.07
C ASP A 214 18.56 7.43 -12.84
N GLU A 215 17.26 7.14 -12.71
CA GLU A 215 16.20 8.09 -12.32
C GLU A 215 15.25 7.43 -11.31
N VAL A 216 14.99 8.09 -10.18
CA VAL A 216 14.12 7.58 -9.12
C VAL A 216 12.69 8.13 -9.31
N PRO A 217 11.72 7.29 -9.71
CA PRO A 217 10.34 7.76 -9.87
C PRO A 217 9.66 8.01 -8.51
N VAL A 218 8.73 8.96 -8.44
CA VAL A 218 7.93 9.18 -7.22
C VAL A 218 6.96 8.03 -6.94
N ARG A 219 6.47 7.37 -8.00
CA ARG A 219 5.47 6.30 -7.94
C ARG A 219 6.00 5.06 -8.66
N ALA A 220 5.76 3.88 -8.11
CA ALA A 220 5.93 2.64 -8.86
C ALA A 220 4.97 2.63 -10.07
N ARG A 221 5.42 2.06 -11.20
CA ARG A 221 4.63 2.05 -12.44
C ARG A 221 3.46 1.06 -12.35
N GLY A 222 2.28 1.51 -12.78
CA GLY A 222 1.10 0.67 -12.99
C GLY A 222 0.20 0.47 -11.76
N VAL A 223 -0.80 -0.38 -11.95
CA VAL A 223 -1.75 -0.84 -10.94
C VAL A 223 -1.21 -2.07 -10.20
N TYR A 224 -1.66 -2.31 -8.96
CA TYR A 224 -1.18 -3.43 -8.13
C TYR A 224 -1.50 -4.82 -8.69
N ALA A 225 -2.49 -4.92 -9.56
CA ALA A 225 -2.88 -6.13 -10.22
C ALA A 225 -3.51 -5.81 -11.57
N LYS A 226 -3.38 -6.73 -12.52
CA LYS A 226 -4.05 -6.65 -13.81
C LYS A 226 -5.24 -7.58 -13.86
N GLU A 227 -6.17 -7.31 -14.77
CA GLU A 227 -7.21 -8.25 -15.14
C GLU A 227 -6.58 -9.60 -15.49
N LYS A 228 -7.15 -10.65 -14.91
CA LYS A 228 -6.93 -12.02 -15.36
C LYS A 228 -8.23 -12.46 -15.97
N ARG A 229 -8.23 -12.81 -17.26
CA ARG A 229 -9.43 -13.40 -17.88
C ARG A 229 -9.72 -14.72 -17.19
N GLY A 230 -10.86 -14.81 -16.54
CA GLY A 230 -11.29 -15.97 -15.78
C GLY A 230 -12.66 -16.48 -16.20
N GLN A 231 -13.16 -17.47 -15.46
CA GLN A 231 -14.47 -18.09 -15.71
C GLN A 231 -15.58 -17.48 -14.85
N ASN A 232 -15.27 -16.51 -13.98
CA ASN A 232 -16.27 -15.92 -13.11
C ASN A 232 -17.23 -15.03 -13.92
N THR A 233 -18.52 -15.34 -13.82
CA THR A 233 -19.60 -14.60 -14.48
C THR A 233 -20.21 -13.53 -13.59
N GLU A 234 -19.81 -13.45 -12.31
CA GLU A 234 -20.31 -12.45 -11.38
C GLU A 234 -19.94 -11.03 -11.86
N THR A 235 -20.86 -10.09 -11.63
CA THR A 235 -20.65 -8.66 -11.94
C THR A 235 -20.65 -7.82 -10.68
N PHE A 236 -19.58 -7.06 -10.47
CA PHE A 236 -19.52 -5.99 -9.48
C PHE A 236 -19.88 -4.66 -10.13
N VAL A 237 -20.79 -3.91 -9.51
CA VAL A 237 -21.09 -2.53 -9.92
C VAL A 237 -20.56 -1.55 -8.88
N LEU A 238 -19.71 -0.63 -9.34
CA LEU A 238 -19.15 0.45 -8.55
C LEU A 238 -19.86 1.75 -8.93
N LEU A 239 -20.50 2.40 -7.97
CA LEU A 239 -21.23 3.65 -8.18
C LEU A 239 -20.35 4.85 -7.79
N GLY A 240 -20.13 5.74 -8.76
CA GLY A 240 -19.38 6.99 -8.60
C GLY A 240 -17.92 6.91 -9.07
N GLY A 241 -17.42 8.02 -9.63
CA GLY A 241 -16.04 8.17 -10.11
C GLY A 241 -15.10 8.77 -9.07
N GLY A 242 -15.02 8.19 -7.86
CA GLY A 242 -14.19 8.69 -6.75
C GLY A 242 -13.08 7.73 -6.31
N ALA A 243 -12.32 8.14 -5.29
CA ALA A 243 -11.23 7.33 -4.71
C ALA A 243 -11.69 5.96 -4.21
N ALA A 244 -12.89 5.88 -3.64
CA ALA A 244 -13.47 4.62 -3.17
C ALA A 244 -13.68 3.63 -4.32
N ALA A 245 -14.31 4.06 -5.43
CA ALA A 245 -14.56 3.19 -6.58
C ALA A 245 -13.26 2.78 -7.29
N ALA A 246 -12.32 3.71 -7.47
CA ALA A 246 -11.01 3.40 -8.05
C ALA A 246 -10.25 2.36 -7.20
N THR A 247 -10.23 2.55 -5.88
CA THR A 247 -9.58 1.61 -4.95
C THR A 247 -10.29 0.26 -4.92
N ALA A 248 -11.63 0.25 -4.94
CA ALA A 248 -12.41 -0.98 -4.97
C ALA A 248 -12.11 -1.81 -6.22
N ALA A 249 -12.04 -1.18 -7.39
CA ALA A 249 -11.69 -1.85 -8.65
C ALA A 249 -10.28 -2.48 -8.58
N GLU A 250 -9.28 -1.75 -8.10
CA GLU A 250 -7.92 -2.27 -7.95
C GLU A 250 -7.85 -3.40 -6.92
N THR A 251 -8.54 -3.25 -5.80
CA THR A 251 -8.53 -4.25 -4.72
C THR A 251 -9.22 -5.53 -5.17
N LEU A 252 -10.34 -5.44 -5.91
CA LEU A 252 -10.99 -6.61 -6.50
C LEU A 252 -10.02 -7.40 -7.36
N ARG A 253 -9.27 -6.73 -8.25
CA ARG A 253 -8.25 -7.39 -9.08
C ARG A 253 -7.08 -7.93 -8.25
N ALA A 254 -6.62 -7.19 -7.25
CA ALA A 254 -5.51 -7.60 -6.39
C ALA A 254 -5.84 -8.84 -5.55
N GLU A 255 -7.10 -8.97 -5.12
CA GLU A 255 -7.62 -10.14 -4.41
C GLU A 255 -7.96 -11.30 -5.36
N GLY A 256 -7.75 -11.13 -6.67
CA GLY A 256 -7.91 -12.17 -7.68
C GLY A 256 -9.32 -12.31 -8.25
N PHE A 257 -10.21 -11.33 -8.06
CA PHE A 257 -11.49 -11.31 -8.76
C PHE A 257 -11.24 -11.15 -10.26
N ASP A 258 -11.77 -12.08 -11.02
CA ASP A 258 -11.59 -12.27 -12.46
C ASP A 258 -12.91 -12.11 -13.25
N GLY A 259 -14.00 -11.73 -12.57
CA GLY A 259 -15.29 -11.44 -13.19
C GLY A 259 -15.41 -10.01 -13.71
N ARG A 260 -16.64 -9.61 -14.07
CA ARG A 260 -16.92 -8.30 -14.66
C ARG A 260 -16.97 -7.21 -13.58
N ILE A 261 -16.31 -6.08 -13.84
CA ILE A 261 -16.43 -4.88 -13.01
C ILE A 261 -16.98 -3.76 -13.90
N VAL A 262 -18.07 -3.13 -13.47
CA VAL A 262 -18.65 -1.95 -14.12
C VAL A 262 -18.57 -0.78 -13.17
N MET A 263 -17.99 0.33 -13.59
CA MET A 263 -17.93 1.58 -12.84
C MET A 263 -18.81 2.61 -13.51
N ILE A 264 -19.83 3.09 -12.80
CA ILE A 264 -20.80 4.07 -13.30
C ILE A 264 -20.43 5.44 -12.75
N CYS A 265 -20.10 6.38 -13.63
CA CYS A 265 -19.69 7.73 -13.30
C CYS A 265 -20.66 8.73 -13.93
N GLU A 266 -21.18 9.64 -13.12
CA GLU A 266 -21.98 10.76 -13.63
C GLU A 266 -21.13 11.72 -14.46
N GLU A 267 -19.88 11.94 -14.06
CA GLU A 267 -18.99 12.88 -14.74
C GLU A 267 -18.51 12.37 -16.11
N SER A 268 -18.13 13.32 -16.97
CA SER A 268 -17.58 13.07 -18.31
C SER A 268 -16.11 12.65 -18.31
N VAL A 269 -15.48 12.58 -17.13
CA VAL A 269 -14.05 12.36 -16.94
C VAL A 269 -13.79 11.12 -16.08
N PRO A 270 -12.61 10.47 -16.21
CA PRO A 270 -12.24 9.34 -15.36
C PRO A 270 -12.17 9.72 -13.88
N PRO A 271 -12.20 8.74 -12.96
CA PRO A 271 -12.08 8.99 -11.53
C PRO A 271 -10.90 9.89 -11.17
N TYR A 272 -11.18 10.94 -10.39
CA TYR A 272 -10.22 11.99 -10.05
C TYR A 272 -10.29 12.34 -8.56
N ASP A 273 -9.23 12.97 -8.08
CA ASP A 273 -9.04 13.38 -6.70
C ASP A 273 -9.78 14.69 -6.41
N ARG A 274 -11.07 14.56 -6.09
CA ARG A 274 -11.96 15.69 -5.76
C ARG A 274 -11.44 16.57 -4.62
N PRO A 275 -10.90 16.02 -3.50
CA PRO A 275 -10.30 16.83 -2.44
C PRO A 275 -9.30 17.89 -2.92
N VAL A 276 -8.49 17.58 -3.95
CA VAL A 276 -7.52 18.54 -4.53
C VAL A 276 -8.21 19.81 -5.00
N LEU A 277 -9.40 19.71 -5.56
CA LEU A 277 -10.12 20.88 -6.10
C LEU A 277 -10.46 21.92 -5.03
N THR A 278 -10.58 21.50 -3.76
CA THR A 278 -10.83 22.44 -2.65
C THR A 278 -9.57 23.18 -2.18
N LYS A 279 -8.37 22.72 -2.58
CA LYS A 279 -7.08 23.24 -2.13
C LYS A 279 -6.23 23.83 -3.27
N ASN A 280 -6.52 23.43 -4.50
CA ASN A 280 -5.88 23.94 -5.71
C ASN A 280 -6.92 24.06 -6.83
N LEU A 281 -7.53 25.24 -6.93
CA LEU A 281 -8.55 25.54 -7.95
C LEU A 281 -7.98 25.54 -9.38
N ASN A 282 -6.67 25.65 -9.54
CA ASN A 282 -5.96 25.65 -10.83
C ASN A 282 -5.44 24.25 -11.21
N ALA A 283 -5.87 23.20 -10.50
CA ALA A 283 -5.42 21.86 -10.78
C ALA A 283 -5.84 21.41 -12.18
N LYS A 284 -4.87 20.99 -13.00
CA LYS A 284 -5.13 20.40 -14.31
C LYS A 284 -5.68 18.99 -14.15
N LEU A 285 -6.70 18.64 -14.92
CA LEU A 285 -7.38 17.34 -14.83
C LEU A 285 -6.42 16.16 -14.87
N ASP A 286 -5.47 16.15 -15.82
CA ASP A 286 -4.50 15.07 -16.00
C ASP A 286 -3.64 14.81 -14.75
N ASN A 287 -3.44 15.83 -13.92
CA ASN A 287 -2.63 15.73 -12.70
C ASN A 287 -3.42 15.21 -11.49
N ILE A 288 -4.75 15.27 -11.55
CA ILE A 288 -5.65 14.86 -10.46
C ILE A 288 -6.41 13.58 -10.77
N LEU A 289 -6.24 12.99 -11.96
CA LEU A 289 -6.78 11.66 -12.22
C LEU A 289 -6.17 10.65 -11.24
N LEU A 290 -7.03 9.85 -10.62
CA LEU A 290 -6.60 8.76 -9.73
C LEU A 290 -5.90 7.67 -10.54
N ARG A 291 -6.46 7.39 -11.72
CA ARG A 291 -5.88 6.57 -12.77
C ARG A 291 -6.28 7.10 -14.15
N PRO A 292 -5.39 7.03 -15.15
CA PRO A 292 -5.78 7.24 -16.53
C PRO A 292 -6.87 6.24 -16.95
N LEU A 293 -7.80 6.66 -17.80
CA LEU A 293 -8.89 5.80 -18.30
C LEU A 293 -8.36 4.49 -18.89
N LYS A 294 -7.28 4.60 -19.66
CA LYS A 294 -6.58 3.47 -20.28
C LYS A 294 -6.15 2.42 -19.26
N ALA A 295 -5.62 2.84 -18.10
CA ALA A 295 -5.21 1.90 -17.06
C ALA A 295 -6.43 1.19 -16.42
N LEU A 296 -7.54 1.90 -16.23
CA LEU A 296 -8.77 1.29 -15.72
C LEU A 296 -9.35 0.26 -16.70
N GLN A 297 -9.38 0.59 -17.99
CA GLN A 297 -9.99 -0.28 -19.01
C GLN A 297 -9.07 -1.41 -19.45
N GLU A 298 -7.80 -1.12 -19.76
CA GLU A 298 -6.88 -2.10 -20.35
C GLU A 298 -6.11 -2.90 -19.30
N ASP A 299 -5.66 -2.26 -18.21
CA ASP A 299 -4.92 -3.00 -17.17
C ASP A 299 -5.87 -3.68 -16.18
N LEU A 300 -6.95 -3.02 -15.74
CA LEU A 300 -7.89 -3.59 -14.77
C LEU A 300 -9.12 -4.26 -15.40
N GLY A 301 -9.38 -4.10 -16.71
CA GLY A 301 -10.56 -4.67 -17.35
C GLY A 301 -11.88 -4.10 -16.78
N VAL A 302 -11.88 -2.85 -16.34
CA VAL A 302 -13.06 -2.19 -15.77
C VAL A 302 -13.85 -1.53 -16.89
N GLN A 303 -15.13 -1.86 -17.00
CA GLN A 303 -16.03 -1.13 -17.88
C GLN A 303 -16.44 0.18 -17.20
N VAL A 304 -15.83 1.28 -17.62
CA VAL A 304 -16.16 2.62 -17.11
C VAL A 304 -17.24 3.26 -17.99
N LEU A 305 -18.40 3.53 -17.39
CA LEU A 305 -19.54 4.23 -18.00
C LEU A 305 -19.51 5.69 -17.54
N LEU A 306 -18.98 6.58 -18.37
CA LEU A 306 -18.98 8.04 -18.13
C LEU A 306 -20.31 8.66 -18.56
N ASN A 307 -20.60 9.89 -18.11
CA ASN A 307 -21.87 10.59 -18.39
C ASN A 307 -23.11 9.74 -18.07
N SER A 308 -23.00 8.87 -17.06
CA SER A 308 -24.02 7.89 -16.70
C SER A 308 -24.39 8.08 -15.25
N ARG A 309 -25.51 8.78 -15.00
CA ARG A 309 -26.03 8.94 -13.64
C ARG A 309 -26.86 7.72 -13.25
N ALA A 310 -26.52 7.10 -12.11
CA ALA A 310 -27.39 6.10 -11.49
C ALA A 310 -28.49 6.81 -10.68
N VAL A 311 -29.76 6.50 -10.96
CA VAL A 311 -30.94 7.11 -10.31
C VAL A 311 -31.66 6.17 -9.35
N GLY A 312 -31.29 4.89 -9.33
CA GLY A 312 -31.80 3.95 -8.35
C GLY A 312 -31.12 2.60 -8.41
N VAL A 313 -31.19 1.87 -7.30
CA VAL A 313 -30.68 0.50 -7.17
C VAL A 313 -31.81 -0.38 -6.65
N ASP A 314 -32.12 -1.45 -7.39
CA ASP A 314 -33.08 -2.48 -6.98
C ASP A 314 -32.33 -3.74 -6.57
N LEU A 315 -32.38 -4.05 -5.27
CA LEU A 315 -31.71 -5.21 -4.69
C LEU A 315 -32.43 -6.54 -4.97
N LYS A 316 -33.74 -6.51 -5.28
CA LYS A 316 -34.53 -7.72 -5.57
C LYS A 316 -34.20 -8.22 -6.98
N THR A 317 -34.23 -7.31 -7.96
CA THR A 317 -33.95 -7.64 -9.36
C THR A 317 -32.46 -7.50 -9.72
N LYS A 318 -31.66 -7.04 -8.76
CA LYS A 318 -30.22 -6.73 -8.86
C LYS A 318 -29.88 -5.87 -10.08
N THR A 319 -30.54 -4.71 -10.17
CA THR A 319 -30.31 -3.72 -11.23
C THR A 319 -29.96 -2.36 -10.67
N VAL A 320 -29.09 -1.66 -11.41
CA VAL A 320 -28.90 -0.23 -11.28
C VAL A 320 -29.62 0.45 -12.44
N ARG A 321 -30.56 1.33 -12.11
CA ARG A 321 -31.28 2.16 -13.09
C ARG A 321 -30.46 3.38 -13.41
N LEU A 322 -30.29 3.65 -14.70
CA LEU A 322 -29.59 4.83 -15.20
C LEU A 322 -30.59 5.93 -15.58
N GLU A 323 -30.17 7.19 -15.51
CA GLU A 323 -30.96 8.32 -15.96
C GLU A 323 -31.20 8.27 -17.48
N GLY A 324 -32.37 8.73 -17.91
CA GLY A 324 -32.74 8.77 -19.32
C GLY A 324 -33.13 7.40 -19.89
N ASN A 325 -32.74 7.15 -21.15
CA ASN A 325 -33.06 5.91 -21.88
C ASN A 325 -31.89 4.91 -21.90
N ALA A 326 -30.88 5.10 -21.04
CA ALA A 326 -29.75 4.19 -20.96
C ALA A 326 -30.21 2.84 -20.38
N PRO A 327 -29.68 1.71 -20.88
CA PRO A 327 -30.07 0.40 -20.37
C PRO A 327 -29.61 0.20 -18.93
N ASP A 328 -30.47 -0.39 -18.11
CA ASP A 328 -30.16 -0.77 -16.74
C ASP A 328 -28.95 -1.74 -16.69
N VAL A 329 -28.15 -1.60 -15.63
CA VAL A 329 -26.97 -2.44 -15.41
C VAL A 329 -27.30 -3.51 -14.36
N LYS A 330 -27.17 -4.79 -14.74
CA LYS A 330 -27.30 -5.93 -13.82
C LYS A 330 -26.04 -6.11 -12.97
N PHE A 331 -26.21 -6.52 -11.72
CA PHE A 331 -25.10 -6.79 -10.81
C PHE A 331 -25.34 -8.03 -9.95
N ASP A 332 -24.26 -8.55 -9.37
CA ASP A 332 -24.27 -9.56 -8.32
C ASP A 332 -23.85 -9.00 -6.97
N LYS A 333 -22.97 -7.98 -7.01
CA LYS A 333 -22.37 -7.30 -5.87
C LYS A 333 -22.22 -5.80 -6.11
#